data_AF-A0A521SDT2-F1
#
_entry.id   AF-A0A521SDT2-F1
#
_cell.length_a   1.000
_cell.length_b   1.000
_cell.length_c   1.000
_cell.angle_alpha   90.00
_cell.angle_beta   90.00
_cell.angle_gamma   90.00
#
_symmetry.space_group_name_H-M   'P 1'
#
loop_
_entity.id
_entity.type
_entity.pdbx_description
1 polymer ?
#
loop_
_entity_poly.entity_id
_entity_poly.type
_entity_poly.pdbx_seq_one_letter_code
_entity_poly.pdbx_strand_id
1 'polypeptide(L)'
;MPQPLSRVRSSATIILGNAGDRSLARHPELAVLAIEAIASWSNVESFMLNLFIQLMGGNDSMAASVYLALEAQSAKNAAIKTAAEIALKGREQELRVLYAILSIIKTNEKERNKLAHWTWGDSPDIPDALLLVNPRTVIHELDRSDIYVYRAPDFQTLIHANDRLCGYGLKFNFVLRDHVANRDDRLLAELSSEPEIQQRLAQQKQSGESDP
;
A
#
# COMPACT_ATOMS: atom_id res chain seq x y z
N MET A 1 13.37 4.80 0.16
CA MET A 1 12.93 4.29 -1.16
C MET A 1 14.12 3.60 -1.77
N PRO A 2 13.99 2.30 -2.03
CA PRO A 2 15.08 1.46 -2.50
C PRO A 2 15.63 2.01 -3.82
N GLN A 3 16.94 1.95 -3.99
CA GLN A 3 17.61 2.40 -5.21
C GLN A 3 17.91 1.21 -6.13
N PRO A 4 17.94 1.43 -7.45
CA PRO A 4 18.32 0.38 -8.39
C PRO A 4 19.79 -0.01 -8.20
N LEU A 5 20.10 -1.29 -8.42
CA LEU A 5 21.43 -1.86 -8.25
C LEU A 5 22.46 -1.18 -9.17
N SER A 6 22.04 -0.74 -10.36
CA SER A 6 22.89 0.05 -11.28
C SER A 6 23.44 1.33 -10.65
N ARG A 7 22.72 1.95 -9.70
CA ARG A 7 23.14 3.15 -8.97
C ARG A 7 23.87 2.84 -7.67
N VAL A 8 23.54 1.71 -7.03
CA VAL A 8 24.16 1.31 -5.75
C VAL A 8 25.51 0.65 -5.98
N ARG A 9 25.57 -0.37 -6.85
CA ARG A 9 26.79 -1.11 -7.20
C ARG A 9 26.61 -1.85 -8.53
N SER A 10 26.95 -1.19 -9.64
CA SER A 10 26.72 -1.68 -11.00
C SER A 10 27.42 -2.98 -11.35
N SER A 11 28.53 -3.32 -10.68
CA SER A 11 29.30 -4.55 -10.90
C SER A 11 29.02 -5.67 -9.88
N ALA A 12 28.05 -5.49 -8.98
CA ALA A 12 27.76 -6.48 -7.93
C ALA A 12 27.39 -7.85 -8.51
N THR A 13 27.87 -8.91 -7.90
CA THR A 13 27.43 -10.29 -8.16
C THR A 13 25.99 -10.45 -7.71
N ILE A 14 25.13 -11.08 -8.50
CA ILE A 14 23.71 -11.27 -8.16
C ILE A 14 23.47 -12.77 -7.94
N ILE A 15 22.96 -13.12 -6.77
CA ILE A 15 22.52 -14.48 -6.45
C ILE A 15 21.00 -14.44 -6.34
N LEU A 16 20.31 -15.13 -7.23
CA LEU A 16 18.84 -15.22 -7.22
C LEU A 16 18.41 -16.39 -6.35
N GLY A 17 17.41 -16.16 -5.51
CA GLY A 17 16.78 -17.20 -4.72
C GLY A 17 16.11 -18.24 -5.62
N ASN A 18 16.33 -19.52 -5.32
CA ASN A 18 15.75 -20.67 -6.04
C ASN A 18 15.65 -21.87 -5.07
N ALA A 19 15.29 -23.07 -5.57
CA ALA A 19 15.11 -24.26 -4.73
C ALA A 19 16.36 -24.68 -3.92
N GLY A 20 17.57 -24.23 -4.30
CA GLY A 20 18.83 -24.44 -3.58
C GLY A 20 19.40 -23.18 -2.92
N ASP A 21 19.10 -21.99 -3.45
CA ASP A 21 19.58 -20.72 -2.92
C ASP A 21 18.53 -19.99 -2.08
N ARG A 22 18.78 -19.92 -0.77
CA ARG A 22 17.86 -19.29 0.19
C ARG A 22 18.37 -17.91 0.60
N SER A 23 18.24 -16.91 -0.28
CA SER A 23 18.67 -15.53 0.01
C SER A 23 18.08 -14.99 1.32
N LEU A 24 16.78 -15.18 1.57
CA LEU A 24 16.17 -14.74 2.84
C LEU A 24 16.78 -15.41 4.07
N ALA A 25 17.18 -16.68 3.98
CA ALA A 25 17.80 -17.40 5.11
C ALA A 25 19.22 -16.90 5.42
N ARG A 26 19.93 -16.34 4.43
CA ARG A 26 21.24 -15.69 4.63
C ARG A 26 21.12 -14.30 5.27
N HIS A 27 19.93 -13.70 5.23
CA HIS A 27 19.63 -12.35 5.75
C HIS A 27 18.44 -12.39 6.71
N PRO A 28 18.51 -13.13 7.84
CA PRO A 28 17.35 -13.40 8.68
C PRO A 28 16.67 -12.15 9.25
N GLU A 29 17.45 -11.12 9.64
CA GLU A 29 16.89 -9.87 10.15
C GLU A 29 16.10 -9.11 9.08
N LEU A 30 16.63 -9.06 7.84
CA LEU A 30 15.93 -8.45 6.72
C LEU A 30 14.73 -9.28 6.28
N ALA A 31 14.79 -10.61 6.38
CA ALA A 31 13.67 -11.48 6.09
C ALA A 31 12.49 -11.25 7.04
N VAL A 32 12.74 -11.01 8.33
CA VAL A 32 11.72 -10.62 9.31
C VAL A 32 11.07 -9.29 8.92
N LEU A 33 11.87 -8.28 8.56
CA LEU A 33 11.33 -6.99 8.13
C LEU A 33 10.55 -7.09 6.82
N ALA A 34 11.00 -7.92 5.88
CA ALA A 34 10.33 -8.16 4.62
C ALA A 34 8.95 -8.82 4.82
N ILE A 35 8.86 -9.85 5.66
CA ILE A 35 7.57 -10.49 5.95
C ILE A 35 6.65 -9.56 6.74
N GLU A 36 7.17 -8.75 7.66
CA GLU A 36 6.38 -7.75 8.39
C GLU A 36 5.82 -6.67 7.45
N ALA A 37 6.60 -6.23 6.46
CA ALA A 37 6.13 -5.30 5.43
C ALA A 37 4.99 -5.89 4.57
N ILE A 38 5.04 -7.21 4.30
CA ILE A 38 3.95 -7.92 3.61
C ILE A 38 2.74 -8.11 4.55
N ALA A 39 2.97 -8.53 5.80
CA ALA A 39 1.91 -8.83 6.76
C ALA A 39 1.12 -7.59 7.18
N SER A 40 1.80 -6.45 7.37
CA SER A 40 1.15 -5.16 7.67
C SER A 40 0.16 -4.72 6.57
N TRP A 41 0.31 -5.20 5.33
CA TRP A 41 -0.67 -4.96 4.27
C TRP A 41 -2.01 -5.66 4.53
N SER A 42 -2.03 -6.82 5.18
CA SER A 42 -3.28 -7.50 5.53
C SER A 42 -4.14 -6.67 6.49
N ASN A 43 -3.53 -5.79 7.29
CA ASN A 43 -4.27 -4.82 8.11
C ASN A 43 -4.95 -3.76 7.23
N VAL A 44 -4.28 -3.31 6.16
CA VAL A 44 -4.86 -2.38 5.18
C VAL A 44 -6.07 -3.04 4.50
N GLU A 45 -5.92 -4.28 4.02
CA GLU A 45 -7.02 -5.02 3.38
C GLU A 45 -8.20 -5.25 4.33
N SER A 46 -7.92 -5.57 5.60
CA SER A 46 -8.94 -5.72 6.64
C SER A 46 -9.69 -4.42 6.90
N PHE A 47 -8.98 -3.28 6.92
CA PHE A 47 -9.62 -1.97 6.99
C PHE A 47 -10.52 -1.73 5.77
N MET A 48 -10.04 -2.00 4.56
CA MET A 48 -10.80 -1.73 3.34
C MET A 48 -12.07 -2.57 3.24
N LEU A 49 -12.01 -3.83 3.68
CA LEU A 49 -13.19 -4.69 3.81
C LEU A 49 -14.21 -4.06 4.77
N ASN A 50 -13.76 -3.64 5.95
CA ASN A 50 -14.64 -2.99 6.93
C ASN A 50 -15.25 -1.70 6.38
N LEU A 51 -14.45 -0.88 5.69
CA LEU A 51 -14.94 0.33 5.04
C LEU A 51 -16.06 0.03 4.05
N PHE A 52 -15.87 -0.96 3.17
CA PHE A 52 -16.89 -1.37 2.22
C PHE A 52 -18.17 -1.84 2.91
N ILE A 53 -18.05 -2.69 3.94
CA ILE A 53 -19.20 -3.17 4.73
C ILE A 53 -19.98 -1.99 5.34
N GLN A 54 -19.30 -1.00 5.91
CA GLN A 54 -19.97 0.16 6.50
C GLN A 54 -20.70 1.01 5.45
N LEU A 55 -20.06 1.24 4.29
CA LEU A 55 -20.69 1.99 3.19
C LEU A 55 -21.94 1.28 2.63
N MET A 56 -21.99 -0.05 2.73
CA MET A 56 -23.14 -0.86 2.32
C MET A 56 -24.25 -0.95 3.39
N GLY A 57 -24.16 -0.20 4.48
CA GLY A 57 -25.19 -0.14 5.53
C GLY A 57 -24.90 -1.01 6.76
N GLY A 58 -23.69 -1.56 6.90
CA GLY A 58 -23.24 -2.24 8.12
C GLY A 58 -23.08 -3.74 7.96
N ASN A 59 -23.16 -4.45 9.08
CA ASN A 59 -22.55 -5.79 9.29
C ASN A 59 -23.32 -6.96 8.63
N ASP A 60 -23.63 -6.84 7.34
CA ASP A 60 -24.20 -7.91 6.53
C ASP A 60 -23.09 -8.80 5.94
N SER A 61 -23.17 -10.10 6.23
CA SER A 61 -22.32 -11.15 5.66
C SER A 61 -22.28 -11.15 4.13
N MET A 62 -23.32 -10.63 3.47
CA MET A 62 -23.39 -10.52 2.01
C MET A 62 -22.40 -9.49 1.47
N ALA A 63 -22.29 -8.31 2.07
CA ALA A 63 -21.35 -7.28 1.63
C ALA A 63 -19.89 -7.75 1.76
N ALA A 64 -19.57 -8.45 2.86
CA ALA A 64 -18.27 -9.06 3.05
C ALA A 64 -17.96 -10.10 1.96
N SER A 65 -18.93 -10.97 1.65
CA SER A 65 -18.79 -12.01 0.62
C SER A 65 -18.56 -11.41 -0.77
N VAL A 66 -19.32 -10.36 -1.13
CA VAL A 66 -19.14 -9.64 -2.40
C VAL A 66 -17.74 -9.03 -2.48
N TYR A 67 -17.29 -8.36 -1.41
CA TYR A 67 -15.98 -7.72 -1.41
C TYR A 67 -14.83 -8.73 -1.53
N LEU A 68 -14.91 -9.84 -0.79
CA LEU A 68 -13.89 -10.89 -0.79
C LEU A 68 -13.84 -11.67 -2.11
N ALA A 69 -14.93 -11.70 -2.88
CA ALA A 69 -14.94 -12.26 -4.23
C ALA A 69 -14.18 -11.41 -5.26
N LEU A 70 -13.81 -10.16 -4.93
CA LEU A 70 -13.00 -9.30 -5.79
C LEU A 70 -11.52 -9.67 -5.63
N GLU A 71 -10.91 -10.23 -6.66
CA GLU A 71 -9.49 -10.62 -6.62
C GLU A 71 -8.54 -9.42 -6.74
N ALA A 72 -8.82 -8.52 -7.68
CA ALA A 72 -7.95 -7.38 -7.96
C ALA A 72 -8.17 -6.22 -6.99
N GLN A 73 -7.08 -5.64 -6.49
CA GLN A 73 -7.13 -4.45 -5.63
C GLN A 73 -7.79 -3.25 -6.32
N SER A 74 -7.59 -3.10 -7.64
CA SER A 74 -8.26 -2.07 -8.43
C SER A 74 -9.78 -2.23 -8.42
N ALA A 75 -10.29 -3.46 -8.47
CA ALA A 75 -11.71 -3.75 -8.39
C ALA A 75 -12.26 -3.46 -6.99
N LYS A 76 -11.52 -3.84 -5.93
CA LYS A 76 -11.85 -3.49 -4.53
C LYS A 76 -11.93 -1.97 -4.33
N ASN A 77 -10.97 -1.21 -4.86
CA ASN A 77 -10.96 0.25 -4.77
C ASN A 77 -12.15 0.87 -5.53
N ALA A 78 -12.47 0.35 -6.72
CA ALA A 78 -13.61 0.80 -7.50
C ALA A 78 -14.94 0.54 -6.78
N ALA A 79 -15.11 -0.65 -6.19
CA ALA A 79 -16.29 -1.00 -5.41
C ALA A 79 -16.49 -0.07 -4.20
N ILE A 80 -15.42 0.23 -3.45
CA ILE A 80 -15.47 1.20 -2.34
C ILE A 80 -15.84 2.59 -2.86
N LYS A 81 -15.25 3.03 -3.97
CA LYS A 81 -15.53 4.33 -4.56
C LYS A 81 -17.02 4.46 -4.91
N THR A 82 -17.57 3.50 -5.63
CA THR A 82 -18.99 3.49 -6.02
C THR A 82 -19.92 3.42 -4.81
N ALA A 83 -19.63 2.58 -3.82
CA ALA A 83 -20.42 2.52 -2.59
C ALA A 83 -20.40 3.87 -1.84
N ALA A 84 -19.25 4.54 -1.80
CA ALA A 84 -19.10 5.84 -1.16
C ALA A 84 -19.89 6.94 -1.86
N GLU A 85 -19.88 7.01 -3.20
CA GLU A 85 -20.64 8.01 -3.98
C GLU A 85 -22.14 7.98 -3.65
N ILE A 86 -22.66 6.78 -3.36
CA ILE A 86 -24.05 6.59 -2.97
C ILE A 86 -24.25 6.94 -1.49
N ALA A 87 -23.44 6.35 -0.59
CA ALA A 87 -23.62 6.47 0.85
C ALA A 87 -23.29 7.87 1.40
N LEU A 88 -22.39 8.61 0.73
CA LEU A 88 -21.90 9.92 1.14
C LEU A 88 -22.43 11.05 0.25
N LYS A 89 -23.59 10.85 -0.39
CA LYS A 89 -24.22 11.89 -1.19
C LYS A 89 -24.45 13.16 -0.36
N GLY A 90 -23.90 14.29 -0.80
CA GLY A 90 -23.96 15.57 -0.08
C GLY A 90 -22.88 15.74 1.02
N ARG A 91 -21.97 14.77 1.17
CA ARG A 91 -20.84 14.77 2.10
C ARG A 91 -19.51 14.83 1.32
N GLU A 92 -19.35 15.92 0.56
CA GLU A 92 -18.27 16.07 -0.42
C GLU A 92 -16.87 16.09 0.20
N GLN A 93 -16.74 16.61 1.42
CA GLN A 93 -15.44 16.66 2.09
C GLN A 93 -14.97 15.25 2.49
N GLU A 94 -15.88 14.41 2.99
CA GLU A 94 -15.61 13.01 3.32
C GLU A 94 -15.27 12.20 2.08
N LEU A 95 -15.99 12.40 0.97
CA LEU A 95 -15.68 11.78 -0.32
C LEU A 95 -14.26 12.11 -0.78
N ARG A 96 -13.87 13.40 -0.74
CA ARG A 96 -12.53 13.84 -1.14
C ARG A 96 -11.43 13.24 -0.26
N VAL A 97 -11.64 13.19 1.05
CA VAL A 97 -10.70 12.56 1.99
C VAL A 97 -10.60 11.05 1.73
N LEU A 98 -11.73 10.37 1.50
CA LEU A 98 -11.71 8.96 1.14
C LEU A 98 -10.92 8.71 -0.15
N TYR A 99 -11.13 9.53 -1.18
CA TYR A 99 -10.41 9.37 -2.45
C TYR A 99 -8.91 9.63 -2.30
N ALA A 100 -8.52 10.54 -1.39
CA ALA A 100 -7.13 10.73 -1.03
C ALA A 100 -6.55 9.46 -0.39
N ILE A 101 -7.27 8.86 0.57
CA ILE A 101 -6.88 7.58 1.20
C ILE A 101 -6.76 6.47 0.15
N LEU A 102 -7.76 6.26 -0.72
CA LEU A 102 -7.71 5.23 -1.78
C LEU A 102 -6.54 5.44 -2.76
N SER A 103 -6.16 6.68 -3.03
CA SER A 103 -4.99 7.00 -3.86
C SER A 103 -3.66 6.63 -3.16
N ILE A 104 -3.58 6.80 -1.85
CA ILE A 104 -2.44 6.34 -1.04
C ILE A 104 -2.37 4.81 -1.04
N ILE A 105 -3.50 4.11 -0.84
CA ILE A 105 -3.59 2.64 -0.93
C ILE A 105 -3.00 2.17 -2.26
N LYS A 106 -3.44 2.75 -3.39
CA LYS A 106 -2.93 2.39 -4.72
C LYS A 106 -1.42 2.59 -4.88
N THR A 107 -0.84 3.58 -4.19
CA THR A 107 0.60 3.84 -4.22
C THR A 107 1.36 2.78 -3.43
N ASN A 108 0.92 2.50 -2.21
CA ASN A 108 1.57 1.52 -1.32
C ASN A 108 1.41 0.08 -1.83
N GLU A 109 0.27 -0.24 -2.45
CA GLU A 109 0.01 -1.55 -3.07
C GLU A 109 1.10 -1.89 -4.10
N LYS A 110 1.54 -0.93 -4.91
CA LYS A 110 2.58 -1.17 -5.92
C LYS A 110 3.90 -1.58 -5.30
N GLU A 111 4.29 -0.97 -4.18
CA GLU A 111 5.52 -1.32 -3.47
C GLU A 111 5.39 -2.68 -2.80
N ARG A 112 4.24 -2.97 -2.16
CA ARG A 112 3.95 -4.30 -1.60
C ARG A 112 3.98 -5.39 -2.67
N ASN A 113 3.39 -5.14 -3.83
CA ASN A 113 3.34 -6.10 -4.94
C ASN A 113 4.74 -6.48 -5.42
N LYS A 114 5.74 -5.58 -5.35
CA LYS A 114 7.13 -5.94 -5.59
C LYS A 114 7.61 -6.95 -4.55
N LEU A 115 7.42 -6.68 -3.25
CA LEU A 115 7.85 -7.60 -2.18
C LEU A 115 7.21 -9.00 -2.32
N ALA A 116 5.94 -9.05 -2.69
CA ALA A 116 5.18 -10.30 -2.75
C ALA A 116 5.42 -11.12 -4.03
N HIS A 117 5.73 -10.47 -5.16
CA HIS A 117 5.73 -11.12 -6.47
C HIS A 117 7.06 -11.05 -7.22
N TRP A 118 8.03 -10.28 -6.75
CA TRP A 118 9.36 -10.25 -7.36
C TRP A 118 10.26 -11.34 -6.80
N THR A 119 11.30 -11.66 -7.57
CA THR A 119 12.25 -12.70 -7.16
C THR A 119 13.22 -12.12 -6.14
N TRP A 120 13.29 -12.75 -4.97
CA TRP A 120 14.27 -12.41 -3.94
C TRP A 120 15.67 -12.83 -4.38
N GLY A 121 16.66 -12.01 -4.06
CA GLY A 121 18.07 -12.31 -4.25
C GLY A 121 18.93 -11.61 -3.21
N ASP A 122 20.23 -11.80 -3.32
CA ASP A 122 21.24 -11.14 -2.51
C ASP A 122 22.56 -11.03 -3.26
N SER A 123 23.53 -10.37 -2.63
CA SER A 123 24.85 -10.19 -3.19
C SER A 123 25.90 -10.13 -2.09
N PRO A 124 27.02 -10.89 -2.21
CA PRO A 124 28.13 -10.77 -1.26
C PRO A 124 28.79 -9.39 -1.30
N ASP A 125 28.59 -8.63 -2.37
CA ASP A 125 29.11 -7.28 -2.56
C ASP A 125 28.33 -6.22 -1.76
N ILE A 126 27.12 -6.52 -1.30
CA ILE A 126 26.26 -5.63 -0.49
C ILE A 126 25.58 -6.48 0.60
N PRO A 127 26.35 -6.98 1.58
CA PRO A 127 25.89 -7.97 2.54
C PRO A 127 24.82 -7.47 3.52
N ASP A 128 24.58 -6.15 3.55
CA ASP A 128 23.58 -5.48 4.38
C ASP A 128 22.21 -5.31 3.68
N ALA A 129 22.00 -5.97 2.53
CA ALA A 129 20.82 -5.76 1.70
C ALA A 129 20.27 -7.04 1.07
N LEU A 130 18.96 -7.01 0.83
CA LEU A 130 18.27 -7.94 -0.07
C LEU A 130 18.06 -7.29 -1.44
N LEU A 131 18.03 -8.12 -2.47
CA LEU A 131 17.67 -7.72 -3.83
C LEU A 131 16.24 -8.16 -4.14
N LEU A 132 15.48 -7.28 -4.78
CA LEU A 132 14.26 -7.65 -5.48
C LEU A 132 14.44 -7.47 -6.98
N VAL A 133 14.27 -8.57 -7.70
CA VAL A 133 14.48 -8.67 -9.13
C VAL A 133 13.14 -8.80 -9.82
N ASN A 134 12.85 -7.90 -10.76
CA ASN A 134 11.66 -8.02 -11.58
C ASN A 134 11.71 -9.33 -12.37
N PRO A 135 10.73 -10.24 -12.21
CA PRO A 135 10.77 -11.52 -12.91
C PRO A 135 10.80 -11.38 -14.44
N ARG A 136 10.36 -10.23 -14.98
CA ARG A 136 10.43 -9.92 -16.41
C ARG A 136 11.85 -9.76 -16.93
N THR A 137 12.81 -9.36 -16.10
CA THR A 137 14.21 -9.19 -16.53
C THR A 137 15.00 -10.49 -16.51
N VAL A 138 14.48 -11.53 -15.84
CA VAL A 138 15.13 -12.85 -15.74
C VAL A 138 15.00 -13.67 -17.04
N ILE A 139 14.07 -13.30 -17.93
CA ILE A 139 13.82 -13.99 -19.21
C ILE A 139 14.90 -13.64 -20.27
N HIS A 140 15.63 -12.53 -20.06
CA HIS A 140 16.67 -12.01 -20.96
C HIS A 140 17.95 -11.68 -20.17
N GLU A 141 18.75 -10.72 -20.66
CA GLU A 141 19.84 -10.15 -19.87
C GLU A 141 19.30 -9.42 -18.64
N LEU A 142 19.92 -9.66 -17.48
CA LEU A 142 19.56 -9.01 -16.22
C LEU A 142 19.76 -7.49 -16.30
N ASP A 143 18.66 -6.74 -16.41
CA ASP A 143 18.68 -5.29 -16.31
C ASP A 143 18.82 -4.84 -14.84
N ARG A 144 20.03 -4.38 -14.49
CA ARG A 144 20.37 -3.88 -13.14
C ARG A 144 19.63 -2.59 -12.76
N SER A 145 19.01 -1.89 -13.71
CA SER A 145 18.15 -0.75 -13.42
C SER A 145 16.78 -1.15 -12.86
N ASP A 146 16.41 -2.43 -13.01
CA ASP A 146 15.15 -3.02 -12.54
C ASP A 146 15.39 -4.10 -11.48
N ILE A 147 16.52 -4.00 -10.79
CA ILE A 147 16.87 -4.74 -9.58
C ILE A 147 16.99 -3.72 -8.45
N TYR A 148 16.16 -3.84 -7.42
CA TYR A 148 16.13 -2.88 -6.32
C TYR A 148 16.85 -3.42 -5.10
N VAL A 149 17.65 -2.57 -4.48
CA VAL A 149 18.39 -2.87 -3.25
C VAL A 149 17.56 -2.41 -2.06
N TYR A 150 17.13 -3.36 -1.23
CA TYR A 150 16.35 -3.13 -0.02
C TYR A 150 17.22 -3.32 1.23
N ARG A 151 17.24 -2.29 2.07
CA ARG A 151 17.84 -2.33 3.41
C ARG A 151 16.77 -2.26 4.50
N ALA A 152 17.17 -2.48 5.74
CA ALA A 152 16.27 -2.38 6.90
C ALA A 152 15.42 -1.08 6.91
N PRO A 153 15.98 0.12 6.65
CA PRO A 153 15.17 1.35 6.63
C PRO A 153 14.11 1.38 5.53
N ASP A 154 14.31 0.71 4.40
CA ASP A 154 13.32 0.64 3.33
C ASP A 154 12.12 -0.19 3.75
N PHE A 155 12.34 -1.35 4.37
CA PHE A 155 11.25 -2.18 4.91
C PHE A 155 10.50 -1.48 6.04
N GLN A 156 11.22 -0.85 6.97
CA GLN A 156 10.61 -0.06 8.06
C GLN A 156 9.75 1.09 7.51
N THR A 157 10.20 1.74 6.43
CA THR A 157 9.42 2.78 5.76
C THR A 157 8.11 2.23 5.22
N LEU A 158 8.12 1.03 4.61
CA LEU A 158 6.91 0.38 4.10
C LEU A 158 5.96 -0.05 5.21
N ILE A 159 6.48 -0.65 6.29
CA ILE A 159 5.69 -1.03 7.48
C ILE A 159 4.99 0.20 8.05
N HIS A 160 5.74 1.26 8.35
CA HIS A 160 5.17 2.50 8.88
C HIS A 160 4.17 3.15 7.92
N ALA A 161 4.38 3.03 6.60
CA ALA A 161 3.41 3.53 5.63
C ALA A 161 2.09 2.75 5.66
N ASN A 162 2.14 1.43 5.81
CA ASN A 162 0.96 0.58 5.98
C ASN A 162 0.24 0.85 7.32
N ASP A 163 0.99 1.04 8.41
CA ASP A 163 0.42 1.34 9.73
C ASP A 163 -0.29 2.69 9.75
N ARG A 164 0.32 3.74 9.15
CA ARG A 164 -0.33 5.05 9.01
C ARG A 164 -1.61 4.94 8.21
N LEU A 165 -1.59 4.18 7.11
CA LEU A 165 -2.75 3.98 6.26
C LEU A 165 -3.89 3.26 6.98
N CYS A 166 -3.57 2.27 7.82
CA CYS A 166 -4.54 1.64 8.73
C CYS A 166 -5.10 2.65 9.73
N GLY A 167 -4.25 3.52 10.28
CA GLY A 167 -4.66 4.62 11.16
C GLY A 167 -5.63 5.58 10.47
N TYR A 168 -5.37 5.96 9.22
CA TYR A 168 -6.30 6.78 8.43
C TYR A 168 -7.64 6.09 8.26
N GLY A 169 -7.60 4.80 7.93
CA GLY A 169 -8.80 4.00 7.75
C GLY A 169 -9.67 3.88 8.99
N LEU A 170 -9.05 3.65 10.16
CA LEU A 170 -9.74 3.60 11.44
C LEU A 170 -10.41 4.95 11.78
N LYS A 171 -9.67 6.05 11.65
CA LYS A 171 -10.21 7.41 11.87
C LYS A 171 -11.38 7.68 10.92
N PHE A 172 -11.24 7.32 9.64
CA PHE A 172 -12.31 7.54 8.66
C PHE A 172 -13.54 6.68 8.94
N ASN A 173 -13.37 5.46 9.43
CA ASN A 173 -14.49 4.62 9.88
C ASN A 173 -15.27 5.27 11.03
N PHE A 174 -14.58 5.93 11.97
CA PHE A 174 -15.26 6.72 13.02
C PHE A 174 -16.02 7.92 12.46
N VAL A 175 -15.51 8.57 11.41
CA VAL A 175 -16.23 9.64 10.69
C VAL A 175 -17.49 9.10 10.00
N LEU A 176 -17.43 7.92 9.38
CA LEU A 176 -18.59 7.32 8.70
C LEU A 176 -19.72 6.94 9.65
N ARG A 177 -19.39 6.52 10.87
CA ARG A 177 -20.35 6.01 11.85
C ARG A 177 -20.87 7.07 12.82
N ASP A 178 -20.57 8.34 12.56
CA ASP A 178 -20.82 9.46 13.48
C ASP A 178 -20.42 9.11 14.92
N HIS A 179 -19.28 8.42 15.06
CA HIS A 179 -18.84 7.88 16.33
C HIS A 179 -18.50 9.02 17.29
N VAL A 180 -18.71 8.82 18.60
CA VAL A 180 -18.43 9.82 19.65
C VAL A 180 -16.97 10.30 19.72
N ALA A 181 -16.07 9.64 18.99
CA ALA A 181 -14.67 10.05 18.83
C ALA A 181 -14.50 11.14 17.77
N ASN A 182 -15.42 11.25 16.80
CA ASN A 182 -15.49 12.33 15.80
C ASN A 182 -16.36 13.49 16.31
N ARG A 183 -16.12 14.00 17.53
CA ARG A 183 -16.84 15.18 18.01
C ARG A 183 -16.46 16.39 17.16
N ASP A 184 -17.45 17.18 16.76
CA ASP A 184 -17.28 18.44 16.03
C ASP A 184 -16.41 18.29 14.76
N ASP A 185 -16.55 17.16 14.05
CA ASP A 185 -15.79 16.83 12.82
C ASP A 185 -14.26 16.82 12.97
N ARG A 186 -13.77 16.69 14.20
CA ARG A 186 -12.34 16.75 14.51
C ARG A 186 -11.53 15.69 13.78
N LEU A 187 -12.02 14.45 13.65
CA LEU A 187 -11.26 13.40 12.98
C LEU A 187 -11.17 13.63 11.47
N LEU A 188 -12.22 14.18 10.86
CA LEU A 188 -12.19 14.57 9.44
C LEU A 188 -11.20 15.72 9.20
N ALA A 189 -11.17 16.70 10.10
CA ALA A 189 -10.20 17.80 10.06
C ALA A 189 -8.76 17.29 10.26
N GLU A 190 -8.54 16.40 11.24
CA GLU A 190 -7.24 15.77 11.48
C GLU A 190 -6.76 15.00 10.25
N LEU A 191 -7.61 14.13 9.67
CA LEU A 191 -7.30 13.42 8.42
C LEU A 191 -6.97 14.39 7.28
N SER A 192 -7.74 15.46 7.14
CA SER A 192 -7.50 16.49 6.11
C SER A 192 -6.22 17.28 6.35
N SER A 193 -5.65 17.24 7.55
CA SER A 193 -4.38 17.89 7.91
C SER A 193 -3.16 16.98 7.77
N GLU A 194 -3.35 15.67 7.62
CA GLU A 194 -2.24 14.73 7.43
C GLU A 194 -1.49 15.09 6.13
N PRO A 195 -0.15 15.28 6.15
CA PRO A 195 0.61 15.80 5.01
C PRO A 195 0.39 15.01 3.71
N GLU A 196 0.32 13.68 3.81
CA GLU A 196 0.13 12.80 2.67
C GLU A 196 -1.29 12.93 2.08
N ILE A 197 -2.31 13.08 2.93
CA ILE A 197 -3.68 13.34 2.50
C ILE A 197 -3.78 14.73 1.87
N GLN A 198 -3.19 15.76 2.47
CA GLN A 198 -3.14 17.11 1.90
C GLN A 198 -2.53 17.13 0.51
N GLN A 199 -1.42 16.41 0.30
CA GLN A 199 -0.79 16.30 -1.00
C GLN A 199 -1.75 15.72 -2.04
N ARG A 200 -2.49 14.65 -1.70
CA ARG A 200 -3.48 14.03 -2.59
C ARG A 200 -4.68 14.94 -2.82
N LEU A 201 -5.16 15.65 -1.80
CA LEU A 201 -6.25 16.62 -1.94
C LEU A 201 -5.88 17.78 -2.86
N ALA A 202 -4.63 18.26 -2.81
CA ALA A 202 -4.13 19.30 -3.71
C ALA A 202 -4.07 18.80 -5.17
N GLN A 203 -3.61 17.57 -5.38
CA GLN A 203 -3.59 16.94 -6.71
C GLN A 203 -5.01 16.77 -7.28
N GLN A 204 -5.98 16.37 -6.46
CA GLN A 204 -7.39 16.27 -6.88
C GLN A 204 -7.96 17.61 -7.34
N LYS A 205 -7.64 18.73 -6.65
CA LYS A 205 -8.09 20.06 -7.07
C LYS A 205 -7.58 20.43 -8.46
N GLN A 206 -6.32 20.09 -8.77
CA GLN A 206 -5.71 20.37 -10.07
C GLN A 206 -6.30 19.49 -11.18
N SER A 207 -6.68 18.24 -10.88
CA SER A 207 -7.33 17.35 -11.86
C SER A 207 -8.81 17.69 -12.10
N GLY A 208 -9.48 18.32 -11.14
CA GLY A 208 -10.89 18.73 -11.23
C GLY A 208 -11.14 19.99 -12.07
N GLU A 209 -10.11 20.71 -12.49
CA GLU A 209 -10.22 21.84 -13.45
C GLU A 209 -10.12 21.39 -14.92
N SER A 210 -10.12 20.07 -15.19
CA SER A 210 -9.89 19.50 -16.53
C SER A 210 -11.06 18.69 -17.12
N ASP A 211 -12.22 18.60 -16.48
CA ASP A 211 -13.40 17.95 -17.07
C ASP A 211 -14.54 18.98 -17.27
N PRO A 212 -14.96 19.24 -18.53
CA PRO A 212 -16.05 20.15 -18.87
C PRO A 212 -17.46 19.63 -18.52
#